data_AF-A0A316JC47-F1
#
_entry.id   AF-A0A316JC47-F1
#
_cell.length_a   1.000
_cell.length_b   1.000
_cell.length_c   1.000
_cell.angle_alpha   90.00
_cell.angle_beta   90.00
_cell.angle_gamma   90.00
#
_symmetry.space_group_name_H-M   'P 1'
#
loop_
_entity.id
_entity.type
_entity.pdbx_description
1 polymer ?
#
loop_
_entity_poly.entity_id
_entity_poly.type
_entity_poly.pdbx_seq_one_letter_code
_entity_poly.pdbx_strand_id
1 'polypeptide(L)'
;MKSDADGGFSSVILALAVVLYITIVCLTFAGLVATKPTVGIAFLEFVKEYGAIVAGIPVLIAVLVAKQQLDASNRQHVATLKRSFQKELDALNTAKSSLIVVLNLSAHEIIKKCTAGNILPSILSGNEAELIIDNLPKRIAEAILWCNEEINRSIVRYGLGQLDLSQFDERLQFIQIRAKLALGDVQAIYDERAKYWS
;
A
#
# COMPACT_ATOMS: atom_id res chain seq x y z
N MET A 1 2.40 -12.52 9.89
CA MET A 1 1.99 -12.65 11.31
C MET A 1 0.64 -13.36 11.32
N LYS A 2 0.52 -14.52 11.99
CA LYS A 2 -0.65 -15.41 11.89
C LYS A 2 -1.62 -15.05 13.02
N SER A 3 -2.64 -14.23 12.74
CA SER A 3 -3.76 -14.00 13.69
C SER A 3 -5.13 -13.82 13.02
N ASP A 4 -5.31 -14.28 11.77
CA ASP A 4 -6.63 -14.27 11.13
C ASP A 4 -7.55 -15.39 11.67
N ALA A 5 -6.97 -16.44 12.27
CA ALA A 5 -7.71 -17.60 12.77
C ALA A 5 -8.49 -17.28 14.08
N ASP A 6 -7.89 -16.49 14.98
CA ASP A 6 -8.47 -16.24 16.31
C ASP A 6 -9.64 -15.24 16.24
N GLY A 7 -9.55 -14.25 15.34
CA GLY A 7 -10.65 -13.31 15.07
C GLY A 7 -11.86 -14.01 14.41
N GLY A 8 -11.59 -14.98 13.54
CA GLY A 8 -12.62 -15.80 12.90
C GLY A 8 -13.38 -16.67 13.90
N PHE A 9 -12.67 -17.43 14.73
CA PHE A 9 -13.28 -18.35 15.70
C PHE A 9 -14.13 -17.63 16.76
N SER A 10 -13.60 -16.53 17.32
CA SER A 10 -14.36 -15.69 18.27
C SER A 10 -15.60 -15.06 17.64
N SER A 11 -15.50 -14.63 16.36
CA SER A 11 -16.67 -14.10 15.63
C SER A 11 -17.77 -15.13 15.42
N VAL A 12 -17.39 -16.38 15.13
CA VAL A 12 -18.32 -17.49 14.90
C VAL A 12 -19.02 -17.85 16.20
N ILE A 13 -18.29 -17.93 17.31
CA ILE A 13 -18.89 -18.19 18.63
C ILE A 13 -19.88 -17.09 19.01
N LEU A 14 -19.52 -15.81 18.82
CA LEU A 14 -20.41 -14.69 19.10
C LEU A 14 -21.68 -14.74 18.23
N ALA A 15 -21.53 -15.02 16.93
CA ALA A 15 -22.66 -15.16 16.01
C ALA A 15 -23.58 -16.32 16.42
N LEU A 16 -23.00 -17.46 16.81
CA LEU A 16 -23.74 -18.64 17.23
C LEU A 16 -24.49 -18.39 18.55
N ALA A 17 -23.86 -17.67 19.50
CA ALA A 17 -24.50 -17.24 20.73
C ALA A 17 -25.67 -16.27 20.47
N VAL A 18 -25.52 -15.32 19.56
CA VAL A 18 -26.59 -14.38 19.16
C VAL A 18 -27.76 -15.12 18.50
N VAL A 19 -27.49 -16.06 17.60
CA VAL A 19 -28.54 -16.87 16.94
C VAL A 19 -29.29 -17.73 17.95
N LEU A 20 -28.59 -18.39 18.87
CA LEU A 20 -29.22 -19.17 19.94
C LEU A 20 -30.08 -18.28 20.83
N TYR A 21 -29.58 -17.10 21.20
CA TYR A 21 -30.30 -16.14 22.01
C TYR A 21 -31.61 -15.68 21.36
N ILE A 22 -31.55 -15.26 20.09
CA ILE A 22 -32.73 -14.86 19.32
C ILE A 22 -33.71 -16.02 19.18
N THR A 23 -33.22 -17.23 18.95
CA THR A 23 -34.05 -18.43 18.83
C THR A 23 -34.82 -18.73 20.11
N ILE A 24 -34.14 -18.66 21.27
CA ILE A 24 -34.78 -18.84 22.58
C ILE A 24 -35.85 -17.77 22.80
N VAL A 25 -35.52 -16.49 22.54
CA VAL A 25 -36.47 -15.37 22.62
C VAL A 25 -37.71 -15.60 21.75
N CYS A 26 -37.53 -16.01 20.50
CA CYS A 26 -38.62 -16.28 19.57
C CYS A 26 -39.48 -17.46 20.02
N LEU A 27 -38.88 -18.55 20.53
CA LEU A 27 -39.61 -19.72 21.02
C LEU A 27 -40.41 -19.40 22.29
N THR A 28 -39.83 -18.64 23.23
CA THR A 28 -40.52 -18.21 24.44
C THR A 28 -41.71 -17.30 24.11
N PHE A 29 -41.54 -16.37 23.18
CA PHE A 29 -42.62 -15.51 22.73
C PHE A 29 -43.71 -16.29 21.97
N ALA A 30 -43.33 -17.22 21.09
CA ALA A 30 -44.27 -18.08 20.37
C ALA A 30 -45.10 -18.95 21.35
N GLY A 31 -44.48 -19.48 22.41
CA GLY A 31 -45.19 -20.21 23.46
C GLY A 31 -46.20 -19.36 24.23
N LEU A 32 -45.87 -18.09 24.51
CA LEU A 32 -46.80 -17.15 25.13
C LEU A 32 -47.95 -16.77 24.18
N VAL A 33 -47.66 -16.56 22.89
CA VAL A 33 -48.70 -16.29 21.89
C VAL A 33 -49.65 -17.48 21.73
N ALA A 34 -49.14 -18.71 21.81
CA ALA A 34 -49.97 -19.91 21.73
C ALA A 34 -50.86 -20.15 22.95
N THR A 35 -50.49 -19.61 24.13
CA THR A 35 -51.20 -19.84 25.40
C THR A 35 -52.06 -18.67 25.86
N LYS A 36 -51.92 -17.49 25.23
CA LYS A 36 -52.65 -16.27 25.62
C LYS A 36 -53.69 -15.87 24.58
N PRO A 37 -54.81 -15.26 25.01
CA PRO A 37 -55.95 -14.98 24.14
C PRO A 37 -55.69 -13.90 23.09
N THR A 38 -54.70 -13.02 23.31
CA THR A 38 -54.30 -12.01 22.32
C THR A 38 -52.79 -11.82 22.31
N VAL A 39 -52.25 -11.45 21.14
CA VAL A 39 -50.82 -11.15 20.95
C VAL A 39 -50.36 -9.99 21.84
N GLY A 40 -51.23 -8.99 22.08
CA GLY A 40 -50.92 -7.86 22.95
C GLY A 40 -50.71 -8.25 24.41
N ILE A 41 -51.50 -9.20 24.93
CA ILE A 41 -51.33 -9.73 26.30
C ILE A 41 -50.07 -10.59 26.38
N ALA A 42 -49.83 -11.45 25.38
CA ALA A 42 -48.59 -12.23 25.29
C ALA A 42 -47.34 -11.35 25.28
N PHE A 43 -47.38 -10.21 24.58
CA PHE A 43 -46.28 -9.24 24.55
C PHE A 43 -46.06 -8.55 25.89
N LEU A 44 -47.13 -8.10 26.56
CA LEU A 44 -47.01 -7.45 27.87
C LEU A 44 -46.48 -8.41 28.94
N GLU A 45 -46.93 -9.66 28.97
CA GLU A 45 -46.38 -10.67 29.86
C GLU A 45 -44.95 -11.04 29.49
N PHE A 46 -44.63 -11.14 28.19
CA PHE A 46 -43.27 -11.38 27.75
C PHE A 46 -42.31 -10.28 28.23
N VAL A 47 -42.69 -9.01 28.11
CA VAL A 47 -41.88 -7.88 28.59
C VAL A 47 -41.84 -7.83 30.13
N LYS A 48 -42.91 -8.24 30.82
CA LYS A 48 -42.95 -8.24 32.29
C LYS A 48 -42.10 -9.37 32.90
N GLU A 49 -42.19 -10.57 32.36
CA GLU A 49 -41.53 -11.77 32.91
C GLU A 49 -40.12 -11.97 32.32
N TYR A 50 -39.93 -11.61 31.05
CA TYR A 50 -38.68 -11.77 30.32
C TYR A 50 -38.05 -10.43 29.92
N GLY A 51 -38.45 -9.33 30.58
CA GLY A 51 -37.92 -7.98 30.32
C GLY A 51 -36.39 -7.88 30.43
N ALA A 52 -35.76 -8.68 31.30
CA ALA A 52 -34.31 -8.78 31.39
C ALA A 52 -33.67 -9.37 30.10
N ILE A 53 -34.36 -10.31 29.45
CA ILE A 53 -33.93 -10.91 28.17
C ILE A 53 -34.15 -9.89 27.03
N VAL A 54 -35.26 -9.16 27.05
CA VAL A 54 -35.48 -8.09 26.05
C VAL A 54 -34.45 -6.96 26.20
N ALA A 55 -34.09 -6.61 27.44
CA ALA A 55 -33.05 -5.62 27.74
C ALA A 55 -31.63 -6.05 27.32
N GLY A 56 -31.39 -7.35 27.10
CA GLY A 56 -30.13 -7.85 26.56
C GLY A 56 -29.93 -7.56 25.07
N ILE A 57 -31.00 -7.31 24.30
CA ILE A 57 -30.94 -7.02 22.86
C ILE A 57 -30.12 -5.74 22.57
N PRO A 58 -30.39 -4.58 23.22
CA PRO A 58 -29.55 -3.40 23.10
C PRO A 58 -28.07 -3.64 23.41
N VAL A 59 -27.75 -4.49 24.39
CA VAL A 59 -26.37 -4.81 24.78
C VAL A 59 -25.66 -5.59 23.68
N LEU A 60 -26.32 -6.60 23.09
CA LEU A 60 -25.77 -7.36 21.97
C LEU A 60 -25.53 -6.48 20.75
N ILE A 61 -26.46 -5.57 20.43
CA ILE A 61 -26.30 -4.60 19.35
C ILE A 61 -25.11 -3.68 19.64
N ALA A 62 -24.97 -3.17 20.87
CA ALA A 62 -23.86 -2.31 21.24
C ALA A 62 -22.50 -3.00 21.10
N VAL A 63 -22.39 -4.27 21.51
CA VAL A 63 -21.15 -5.07 21.35
C VAL A 63 -20.84 -5.30 19.87
N LEU A 64 -21.86 -5.60 19.06
CA LEU A 64 -21.69 -5.84 17.63
C LEU A 64 -21.26 -4.56 16.89
N VAL A 65 -21.86 -3.42 17.23
CA VAL A 65 -21.46 -2.10 16.70
C VAL A 65 -20.05 -1.74 17.15
N ALA A 66 -19.70 -1.93 18.42
CA ALA A 66 -18.34 -1.67 18.92
C ALA A 66 -17.29 -2.52 18.18
N LYS A 67 -17.59 -3.81 17.93
CA LYS A 67 -16.74 -4.67 17.11
C LYS A 67 -16.61 -4.14 15.68
N GLN A 68 -17.72 -3.79 15.03
CA GLN A 68 -17.70 -3.25 13.67
C GLN A 68 -16.88 -1.95 13.60
N GLN A 69 -16.94 -1.09 14.62
CA GLN A 69 -16.13 0.12 14.70
C GLN A 69 -14.64 -0.20 14.87
N LEU A 70 -14.27 -1.18 15.69
CA LEU A 70 -12.88 -1.64 15.83
C LEU A 70 -12.35 -2.21 14.51
N ASP A 71 -13.12 -3.06 13.83
CA ASP A 71 -12.75 -3.62 12.53
C ASP A 71 -12.59 -2.53 11.46
N ALA A 72 -13.52 -1.56 11.44
CA ALA A 72 -13.44 -0.41 10.54
C ALA A 72 -12.22 0.47 10.85
N SER A 73 -11.93 0.72 12.13
CA SER A 73 -10.77 1.49 12.58
C SER A 73 -9.46 0.81 12.17
N ASN A 74 -9.35 -0.51 12.36
CA ASN A 74 -8.18 -1.28 11.93
C ASN A 74 -7.99 -1.20 10.41
N ARG A 75 -9.07 -1.37 9.63
CA ARG A 75 -9.01 -1.24 8.16
C ARG A 75 -8.59 0.16 7.73
N GLN A 76 -9.14 1.19 8.37
CA GLN A 76 -8.79 2.57 8.08
C GLN A 76 -7.34 2.87 8.46
N HIS A 77 -6.86 2.35 9.58
CA HIS A 77 -5.47 2.50 10.00
C HIS A 77 -4.51 1.87 8.98
N VAL A 78 -4.77 0.64 8.55
CA VAL A 78 -4.00 -0.04 7.51
C VAL A 78 -4.05 0.73 6.18
N ALA A 79 -5.23 1.19 5.77
CA ALA A 79 -5.38 1.98 4.55
C ALA A 79 -4.62 3.31 4.61
N THR A 80 -4.62 3.96 5.77
CA THR A 80 -3.91 5.22 6.01
C THR A 80 -2.39 5.01 5.95
N LEU A 81 -1.88 3.95 6.60
CA LEU A 81 -0.47 3.57 6.51
C LEU A 81 -0.07 3.25 5.06
N LYS A 82 -0.86 2.45 4.34
CA LYS A 82 -0.58 2.16 2.92
C LYS A 82 -0.54 3.44 2.08
N ARG A 83 -1.49 4.35 2.32
CA ARG A 83 -1.55 5.63 1.60
C ARG A 83 -0.39 6.56 1.94
N SER A 84 0.10 6.57 3.18
CA SER A 84 1.25 7.40 3.57
C SER A 84 2.55 6.93 2.92
N PHE A 85 2.71 5.63 2.67
CA PHE A 85 3.90 5.06 2.02
C PHE A 85 3.78 4.96 0.50
N GLN A 86 2.62 5.26 -0.08
CA GLN A 86 2.41 5.14 -1.52
C GLN A 86 3.35 6.05 -2.32
N LYS A 87 3.57 7.30 -1.88
CA LYS A 87 4.50 8.21 -2.55
C LYS A 87 5.96 7.73 -2.48
N GLU A 88 6.36 7.12 -1.37
CA GLU A 88 7.69 6.53 -1.21
C GLU A 88 7.86 5.33 -2.16
N LEU A 89 6.86 4.46 -2.28
CA LEU A 89 6.87 3.35 -3.24
C LEU A 89 6.89 3.82 -4.69
N ASP A 90 6.10 4.84 -5.03
CA ASP A 90 6.09 5.43 -6.37
C ASP A 90 7.49 6.01 -6.68
N ALA A 91 8.11 6.72 -5.73
CA ALA A 91 9.47 7.22 -5.87
C ALA A 91 10.51 6.10 -6.05
N LEU A 92 10.42 5.02 -5.27
CA LEU A 92 11.30 3.84 -5.40
C LEU A 92 11.14 3.15 -6.76
N ASN A 93 9.91 3.03 -7.27
CA ASN A 93 9.63 2.44 -8.58
C ASN A 93 10.17 3.30 -9.73
N THR A 94 10.01 4.62 -9.64
CA THR A 94 10.57 5.58 -10.61
C THR A 94 12.10 5.57 -10.58
N ALA A 95 12.70 5.56 -9.38
CA ALA A 95 14.14 5.40 -9.18
C ALA A 95 14.66 4.10 -9.80
N LYS A 96 14.00 2.98 -9.52
CA LYS A 96 14.35 1.67 -10.08
C LYS A 96 14.27 1.67 -11.61
N SER A 97 13.18 2.17 -12.17
CA SER A 97 12.96 2.22 -13.62
C SER A 97 14.02 3.06 -14.32
N SER A 98 14.31 4.25 -13.80
CA SER A 98 15.34 5.14 -14.36
C SER A 98 16.74 4.50 -14.29
N LEU A 99 17.12 3.88 -13.17
CA LEU A 99 18.41 3.19 -13.04
C LEU A 99 18.53 1.99 -13.99
N ILE A 100 17.46 1.22 -14.20
CA ILE A 100 17.45 0.13 -15.18
C ILE A 100 17.65 0.67 -16.60
N VAL A 101 17.01 1.80 -16.94
CA VAL A 101 17.25 2.47 -18.23
C VAL A 101 18.73 2.82 -18.36
N VAL A 102 19.34 3.46 -17.35
CA VAL A 102 20.78 3.80 -17.34
C VAL A 102 21.67 2.58 -17.58
N LEU A 103 21.38 1.47 -16.90
CA LEU A 103 22.17 0.23 -17.02
C LEU A 103 22.09 -0.41 -18.40
N ASN A 104 20.99 -0.21 -19.12
CA ASN A 104 20.77 -0.78 -20.44
C ASN A 104 21.19 0.16 -21.58
N LEU A 105 21.68 1.36 -21.28
CA LEU A 105 22.18 2.27 -22.30
C LEU A 105 23.45 1.73 -22.96
N SER A 106 23.51 1.80 -24.28
CA SER A 106 24.75 1.61 -25.03
C SER A 106 25.19 2.91 -25.69
N ALA A 107 26.51 3.17 -25.69
CA ALA A 107 27.07 4.36 -26.30
C ALA A 107 26.68 4.47 -27.79
N HIS A 108 26.73 3.33 -28.50
CA HIS A 108 26.37 3.23 -29.91
C HIS A 108 24.91 3.60 -30.18
N GLU A 109 23.95 3.15 -29.36
CA GLU A 109 22.53 3.48 -29.54
C GLU A 109 22.23 4.95 -29.24
N ILE A 110 22.86 5.52 -28.20
CA ILE A 110 22.71 6.94 -27.86
C ILE A 110 23.17 7.78 -29.04
N ILE A 111 24.36 7.49 -29.58
CA ILE A 111 24.96 8.25 -30.67
C ILE A 111 24.16 8.11 -31.95
N LYS A 112 23.66 6.91 -32.25
CA LYS A 112 22.75 6.68 -33.39
C LYS A 112 21.50 7.54 -33.27
N LYS A 113 20.95 7.73 -32.07
CA LYS A 113 19.79 8.60 -31.83
C LYS A 113 20.16 10.09 -31.95
N CYS A 114 21.31 10.51 -31.40
CA CYS A 114 21.81 11.89 -31.51
C CYS A 114 22.04 12.30 -32.97
N THR A 115 22.70 11.45 -33.75
CA THR A 115 23.02 11.69 -35.17
C THR A 115 21.78 11.69 -36.06
N ALA A 116 20.73 10.96 -35.68
CA ALA A 116 19.43 11.00 -36.34
C ALA A 116 18.61 12.27 -36.04
N GLY A 117 19.15 13.24 -35.29
CA GLY A 117 18.45 14.48 -34.95
C GLY A 117 17.39 14.33 -33.86
N ASN A 118 17.32 13.17 -33.19
CA ASN A 118 16.41 12.97 -32.07
C ASN A 118 17.04 13.57 -30.80
N ILE A 119 16.30 14.47 -30.15
CA ILE A 119 16.62 14.93 -28.80
C ILE A 119 16.49 13.71 -27.89
N LEU A 120 17.56 13.33 -27.19
CA LEU A 120 17.41 12.34 -26.12
C LEU A 120 16.55 12.95 -25.02
N PRO A 121 15.38 12.35 -24.70
CA PRO A 121 14.65 12.77 -23.52
C PRO A 121 15.53 12.51 -22.30
N SER A 122 15.57 13.49 -21.38
CA SER A 122 16.14 13.29 -20.05
C SER A 122 15.57 12.01 -19.44
N ILE A 123 16.42 11.18 -18.82
CA ILE A 123 16.01 9.87 -18.27
C ILE A 123 14.98 10.05 -17.15
N LEU A 124 15.07 11.16 -16.44
CA LEU A 124 14.06 11.62 -15.49
C LEU A 124 13.49 12.96 -15.95
N SER A 125 12.17 13.07 -15.95
CA SER A 125 11.47 14.35 -16.04
C SER A 125 11.62 15.16 -14.74
N GLY A 126 11.35 16.47 -14.80
CA GLY A 126 11.43 17.35 -13.62
C GLY A 126 10.54 16.87 -12.47
N ASN A 127 9.31 16.44 -12.78
CA ASN A 127 8.36 15.93 -11.78
C ASN A 127 8.84 14.62 -11.13
N GLU A 128 9.51 13.75 -11.89
CA GLU A 128 10.07 12.49 -11.35
C GLU A 128 11.29 12.75 -10.47
N ALA A 129 12.11 13.75 -10.81
CA ALA A 129 13.23 14.18 -9.99
C ALA A 129 12.76 14.75 -8.64
N GLU A 130 11.72 15.60 -8.64
CA GLU A 130 11.11 16.12 -7.41
C GLU A 130 10.53 15.00 -6.55
N LEU A 131 9.79 14.06 -7.15
CA LEU A 131 9.24 12.90 -6.44
C LEU A 131 10.34 12.10 -5.72
N ILE A 132 11.49 11.90 -6.36
CA ILE A 132 12.65 11.20 -5.79
C ILE A 132 13.26 11.99 -4.63
N ILE A 133 13.44 13.31 -4.78
CA ILE A 133 14.03 14.18 -3.75
C ILE A 133 13.16 14.19 -2.50
N ASP A 134 11.85 14.32 -2.68
CA ASP A 134 10.91 14.51 -1.58
C ASP A 134 10.66 13.24 -0.77
N ASN A 135 10.84 12.06 -1.37
CA ASN A 135 10.38 10.81 -0.79
C ASN A 135 11.49 9.76 -0.57
N LEU A 136 12.71 9.95 -1.09
CA LEU A 136 13.82 9.01 -0.87
C LEU A 136 14.89 9.59 0.06
N PRO A 137 15.69 8.73 0.73
CA PRO A 137 16.85 9.19 1.49
C PRO A 137 17.79 10.01 0.62
N LYS A 138 18.24 11.16 1.16
CA LYS A 138 19.08 12.14 0.46
C LYS A 138 20.25 11.51 -0.32
N ARG A 139 20.97 10.57 0.29
CA ARG A 139 22.10 9.87 -0.34
C ARG A 139 21.70 9.14 -1.63
N ILE A 140 20.53 8.52 -1.67
CA ILE A 140 20.04 7.76 -2.82
C ILE A 140 19.50 8.71 -3.88
N ALA A 141 18.72 9.71 -3.48
CA ALA A 141 18.23 10.74 -4.37
C ALA A 141 19.39 11.45 -5.09
N GLU A 142 20.44 11.85 -4.36
CA GLU A 142 21.64 12.47 -4.93
C GLU A 142 22.37 11.54 -5.90
N ALA A 143 22.48 10.24 -5.60
CA ALA A 143 23.13 9.29 -6.49
C ALA A 143 22.38 9.12 -7.82
N ILE A 144 21.05 9.07 -7.78
CA ILE A 144 20.20 8.94 -8.97
C ILE A 144 20.25 10.21 -9.81
N LEU A 145 20.10 11.37 -9.18
CA LEU A 145 20.16 12.67 -9.85
C LEU A 145 21.52 12.91 -10.50
N TRP A 146 22.60 12.54 -9.80
CA TRP A 146 23.95 12.61 -10.35
C TRP A 146 24.09 11.73 -11.60
N CYS A 147 23.54 10.52 -11.60
CA CYS A 147 23.57 9.65 -12.79
C CYS A 147 22.84 10.31 -13.97
N ASN A 148 21.65 10.88 -13.74
CA ASN A 148 20.89 11.55 -14.78
C ASN A 148 21.63 12.80 -15.32
N GLU A 149 22.17 13.63 -14.42
CA GLU A 149 22.91 14.84 -14.81
C GLU A 149 24.19 14.50 -15.58
N GLU A 150 24.96 13.50 -15.13
CA GLU A 150 26.22 13.15 -15.78
C GLU A 150 26.00 12.48 -17.15
N ILE A 151 24.89 11.76 -17.36
CA ILE A 151 24.50 11.26 -18.68
C ILE A 151 24.17 12.42 -19.60
N ASN A 152 23.29 13.32 -19.18
CA ASN A 152 22.91 14.49 -19.96
C ASN A 152 24.15 15.34 -20.32
N ARG A 153 25.04 15.56 -19.35
CA ARG A 153 26.30 16.27 -19.55
C ARG A 153 27.22 15.55 -20.53
N SER A 154 27.33 14.23 -20.45
CA SER A 154 28.18 13.44 -21.36
C SER A 154 27.62 13.47 -22.79
N ILE A 155 26.30 13.40 -22.96
CA ILE A 155 25.64 13.51 -24.28
C ILE A 155 25.91 14.88 -24.89
N VAL A 156 25.74 15.96 -24.13
CA VAL A 156 26.02 17.34 -24.61
C VAL A 156 27.48 17.51 -25.00
N ARG A 157 28.42 17.04 -24.17
CA ARG A 157 29.86 17.13 -24.47
C ARG A 157 30.24 16.35 -25.73
N TYR A 158 29.66 15.16 -25.93
CA TYR A 158 29.86 14.41 -27.16
C TYR A 158 29.30 15.15 -28.38
N GLY A 159 28.08 15.69 -28.29
CA GLY A 159 27.45 16.48 -29.36
C GLY A 159 28.22 17.75 -29.73
N LEU A 160 28.94 18.35 -28.77
CA LEU A 160 29.83 19.49 -28.99
C LEU A 160 31.23 19.09 -29.52
N GLY A 161 31.50 17.80 -29.72
CA GLY A 161 32.80 17.28 -30.15
C GLY A 161 33.89 17.35 -29.08
N GLN A 162 33.51 17.54 -27.80
CA GLN A 162 34.45 17.60 -26.67
C GLN A 162 34.81 16.22 -26.12
N LEU A 163 34.08 15.18 -26.52
CA LEU A 163 34.36 13.79 -26.19
C LEU A 163 34.39 12.97 -27.48
N ASP A 164 35.36 12.07 -27.58
CA ASP A 164 35.31 11.00 -28.57
C ASP A 164 34.41 9.83 -28.09
N LEU A 165 34.19 8.86 -28.98
CA LEU A 165 33.36 7.69 -28.67
C LEU A 165 33.92 6.85 -27.52
N SER A 166 35.25 6.70 -27.44
CA SER A 166 35.90 5.89 -26.41
C SER A 166 35.75 6.53 -25.04
N GLN A 167 35.97 7.84 -24.95
CA GLN A 167 35.80 8.63 -23.73
C GLN A 167 34.34 8.69 -23.29
N PHE A 168 33.40 8.75 -24.25
CA PHE A 168 31.98 8.68 -23.93
C PHE A 168 31.60 7.31 -23.37
N ASP A 169 32.10 6.22 -23.95
CA ASP A 169 31.85 4.85 -23.49
C ASP A 169 32.44 4.61 -22.08
N GLU A 170 33.69 5.01 -21.82
CA GLU A 170 34.29 4.92 -20.48
C GLU A 170 33.49 5.68 -19.43
N ARG A 171 33.02 6.89 -19.77
CA ARG A 171 32.16 7.68 -18.88
C ARG A 171 30.82 7.00 -18.64
N LEU A 172 30.22 6.43 -19.68
CA LEU A 172 28.96 5.69 -19.55
C LEU A 172 29.13 4.47 -18.65
N GLN A 173 30.21 3.69 -18.80
CA GLN A 173 30.51 2.56 -17.94
C GLN A 173 30.67 2.98 -16.47
N PHE A 174 31.35 4.11 -16.21
CA PHE A 174 31.48 4.66 -14.86
C PHE A 174 30.10 5.02 -14.26
N ILE A 175 29.24 5.64 -15.05
CA ILE A 175 27.88 5.98 -14.63
C ILE A 175 27.06 4.71 -14.36
N GLN A 176 27.18 3.68 -15.21
CA GLN A 176 26.49 2.40 -15.04
C GLN A 176 26.93 1.66 -13.78
N ILE A 177 28.22 1.67 -13.44
CA ILE A 177 28.71 1.09 -12.18
C ILE A 177 28.04 1.78 -10.98
N ARG A 178 27.97 3.12 -11.01
CA ARG A 178 27.34 3.88 -9.93
C ARG A 178 25.82 3.69 -9.88
N ALA A 179 25.17 3.60 -11.04
CA ALA A 179 23.76 3.27 -11.14
C ALA A 179 23.46 1.86 -10.58
N LYS A 180 24.35 0.89 -10.80
CA LYS A 180 24.23 -0.47 -10.25
C LYS A 180 24.29 -0.47 -8.72
N LEU A 181 25.18 0.32 -8.14
CA LEU A 181 25.28 0.48 -6.68
C LEU A 181 24.01 1.15 -6.13
N ALA A 182 23.55 2.25 -6.75
CA ALA A 182 22.32 2.92 -6.36
C ALA A 182 21.09 2.01 -6.48
N LEU A 183 21.06 1.13 -7.49
CA LEU A 183 19.97 0.16 -7.67
C LEU A 183 19.96 -0.88 -6.54
N GLY A 184 21.14 -1.32 -6.08
CA GLY A 184 21.27 -2.17 -4.91
C GLY A 184 20.70 -1.52 -3.65
N ASP A 185 21.02 -0.25 -3.41
CA ASP A 185 20.50 0.51 -2.27
C ASP A 185 18.97 0.70 -2.37
N VAL A 186 18.45 1.04 -3.56
CA VAL A 186 17.00 1.16 -3.82
C VAL A 186 16.27 -0.16 -3.58
N GLN A 187 16.83 -1.28 -4.07
CA GLN A 187 16.22 -2.60 -3.90
C GLN A 187 16.23 -3.04 -2.43
N ALA A 188 17.31 -2.76 -1.68
CA ALA A 188 17.37 -3.06 -0.26
C ALA A 188 16.29 -2.34 0.54
N ILE A 189 16.06 -1.05 0.26
CA ILE A 189 14.98 -0.28 0.89
C ILE A 189 13.63 -0.83 0.47
N TYR A 190 13.44 -1.12 -0.82
CA TYR A 190 12.19 -1.70 -1.30
C TYR A 190 11.85 -3.01 -0.57
N ASP A 191 12.82 -3.92 -0.44
CA ASP A 191 12.65 -5.21 0.23
C ASP A 191 12.40 -5.05 1.74
N GLU A 192 13.04 -4.07 2.38
CA GLU A 192 12.75 -3.72 3.78
C GLU A 192 11.32 -3.22 3.95
N ARG A 193 10.87 -2.30 3.07
CA ARG A 193 9.52 -1.73 3.11
C ARG A 193 8.45 -2.76 2.75
N ALA A 194 8.74 -3.68 1.83
CA ALA A 194 7.83 -4.75 1.43
C ALA A 194 7.45 -5.67 2.59
N LYS A 195 8.34 -5.88 3.57
CA LYS A 195 8.05 -6.66 4.79
C LYS A 195 6.93 -6.06 5.65
N TYR A 196 6.72 -4.75 5.56
CA TYR A 196 5.63 -4.06 6.27
C TYR A 196 4.32 -4.06 5.48
N TRP A 197 4.34 -4.53 4.22
CA TRP A 197 3.20 -4.56 3.30
C TRP A 197 2.63 -5.96 3.04
N SER A 198 3.44 -7.02 3.22
CA SER A 198 3.05 -8.44 3.11
C SER A 198 2.35 -8.98 4.36
#